data_AF-A0A3B0YZR1-F1
#
_entry.id   AF-A0A3B0YZR1-F1
#
_cell.length_a   1.000
_cell.length_b   1.000
_cell.length_c   1.000
_cell.angle_alpha   90.00
_cell.angle_beta   90.00
_cell.angle_gamma   90.00
#
_symmetry.space_group_name_H-M   'P 1'
#
loop_
_entity.id
_entity.type
_entity.pdbx_description
1 polymer ?
#
loop_
_entity_poly.entity_id
_entity_poly.type
_entity_poly.pdbx_seq_one_letter_code
_entity_poly.pdbx_strand_id
1 'polypeptide(L)' 'VLALSQLGLKAPVTDEQIRRRYKELVMQHHPDRGGNEQQLQALNQAMAVLKTGF' A
#
# COMPACT_ATOMS: atom_id res chain seq x y z
N VAL A 1 -4.10 6.99 10.36
CA VAL A 1 -4.27 7.84 9.15
C VAL A 1 -3.07 7.78 8.21
N LEU A 2 -1.83 7.85 8.71
CA LEU A 2 -0.61 7.81 7.89
C LEU A 2 -0.54 6.60 6.93
N ALA A 3 -0.87 5.39 7.39
CA ALA A 3 -0.76 4.19 6.55
C ALA A 3 -1.75 4.13 5.38
N LEU A 4 -2.98 4.66 5.54
CA LEU A 4 -3.92 4.78 4.41
C LEU A 4 -3.40 5.79 3.37
N SER A 5 -2.83 6.91 3.83
CA SER A 5 -2.26 7.93 2.95
C SER A 5 -1.06 7.41 2.15
N GLN A 6 -0.27 6.48 2.69
CA GLN A 6 0.81 5.80 1.94
C GLN A 6 0.29 4.97 0.76
N LEU A 7 -0.95 4.48 0.84
CA LEU A 7 -1.64 3.82 -0.28
C LEU A 7 -2.43 4.81 -1.14
N GLY A 8 -2.42 6.10 -0.81
CA GLY A 8 -3.26 7.12 -1.45
C GLY A 8 -4.75 6.96 -1.14
N LEU A 9 -5.09 6.37 0.01
CA LEU A 9 -6.47 6.15 0.47
C LEU A 9 -6.85 7.11 1.60
N LYS A 10 -8.15 7.38 1.72
CA LYS A 10 -8.76 8.15 2.81
C LYS A 10 -10.04 7.46 3.29
N ALA A 11 -10.22 7.35 4.60
CA ALA A 11 -11.41 6.74 5.20
C ALA A 11 -12.71 7.49 4.82
N PRO A 12 -13.86 6.79 4.76
CA PRO A 12 -14.02 5.36 5.02
C PRO A 12 -13.52 4.51 3.85
N VAL A 13 -12.83 3.40 4.16
CA VAL A 13 -12.39 2.41 3.18
C VAL A 13 -12.62 1.01 3.73
N THR A 14 -12.90 0.06 2.83
CA THR A 14 -13.00 -1.36 3.17
C THR A 14 -11.64 -2.04 3.02
N ASP A 15 -11.47 -3.18 3.68
CA ASP A 15 -10.27 -4.00 3.52
C ASP A 15 -10.03 -4.44 2.08
N GLU A 16 -11.11 -4.65 1.31
CA GLU A 16 -11.03 -4.98 -0.10
C GLU A 16 -10.41 -3.82 -0.90
N GLN A 17 -10.85 -2.58 -0.65
CA GLN A 17 -10.29 -1.38 -1.27
C GLN A 17 -8.80 -1.20 -0.91
N ILE A 18 -8.44 -1.46 0.35
CA ILE A 18 -7.04 -1.42 0.81
C ILE A 18 -6.20 -2.46 0.06
N ARG A 19 -6.64 -3.73 0.04
CA ARG A 19 -5.91 -4.82 -0.63
C ARG A 19 -5.78 -4.59 -2.13
N ARG A 20 -6.84 -4.11 -2.78
CA ARG A 20 -6.81 -3.79 -4.21
C ARG A 20 -5.80 -2.70 -4.51
N ARG A 21 -5.86 -1.58 -3.78
CA ARG A 21 -4.96 -0.44 -3.99
C ARG A 21 -3.50 -0.81 -3.73
N TYR A 22 -3.25 -1.62 -2.72
CA TYR A 22 -1.91 -2.16 -2.45
C TYR A 22 -1.37 -2.97 -3.63
N LYS A 23 -2.17 -3.89 -4.20
CA LYS A 23 -1.74 -4.67 -5.37
C LYS A 23 -1.42 -3.80 -6.59
N GLU A 24 -2.25 -2.80 -6.85
CA GLU A 24 -2.01 -1.85 -7.95
C GLU A 24 -0.67 -1.12 -7.78
N LEU A 25 -0.39 -0.64 -6.57
CA LEU A 25 0.86 0.06 -6.26
C LEU A 25 2.09 -0.86 -6.32
N VAL A 26 1.98 -2.09 -5.81
CA VAL A 26 3.05 -3.10 -5.92
C VAL A 26 3.38 -3.40 -7.38
N MET A 27 2.37 -3.55 -8.24
CA MET A 27 2.57 -3.79 -9.66
C MET A 27 3.16 -2.58 -10.40
N GLN A 28 2.80 -1.38 -9.97
CA GLN A 28 3.33 -0.12 -10.50
C GLN A 28 4.80 0.09 -10.12
N HIS A 29 5.16 -0.22 -8.89
CA HIS A 29 6.52 -0.03 -8.35
C HIS A 29 7.37 -1.30 -8.36
N HIS A 30 6.98 -2.31 -9.15
CA HIS A 30 7.72 -3.56 -9.23
C HIS A 30 9.14 -3.34 -9.79
N PRO A 31 10.20 -3.85 -9.15
CA PRO A 31 11.58 -3.62 -9.60
C PRO A 31 11.85 -4.14 -11.02
N ASP A 32 11.26 -5.28 -11.41
CA ASP A 32 11.34 -5.82 -12.79
C ASP A 32 10.79 -4.87 -13.86
N ARG A 33 10.01 -3.86 -13.46
CA ARG A 33 9.45 -2.83 -14.36
C ARG A 33 10.16 -1.48 -14.21
N GLY A 34 11.33 -1.45 -13.57
CA GLY A 34 12.06 -0.22 -13.25
C GLY A 34 11.51 0.53 -12.04
N GLY A 35 10.70 -0.14 -11.21
CA GLY A 35 10.15 0.42 -9.98
C GLY A 35 11.18 0.53 -8.85
N ASN A 36 10.87 1.36 -7.84
CA ASN A 36 11.77 1.65 -6.74
C ASN A 36 11.49 0.72 -5.54
N GLU A 37 12.49 -0.05 -5.13
CA GLU A 37 12.44 -0.95 -3.97
C GLU A 37 12.08 -0.23 -2.66
N GLN A 38 12.54 1.01 -2.47
CA GLN A 38 12.21 1.82 -1.29
C GLN A 38 10.72 2.17 -1.25
N GLN A 39 10.11 2.45 -2.40
CA GLN A 39 8.67 2.69 -2.50
C GLN A 39 7.90 1.40 -2.17
N LEU A 40 8.35 0.26 -2.69
CA LEU A 40 7.76 -1.04 -2.37
C LEU A 40 7.85 -1.37 -0.87
N GLN A 41 8.98 -1.06 -0.23
CA GLN A 41 9.19 -1.26 1.19
C GLN A 41 8.24 -0.38 2.04
N ALA A 42 8.06 0.88 1.66
CA ALA A 42 7.11 1.78 2.33
C ALA A 42 5.66 1.27 2.21
N LEU A 43 5.27 0.75 1.04
CA LEU A 43 3.96 0.14 0.83
C LEU A 43 3.75 -1.11 1.70
N ASN A 44 4.78 -1.96 1.82
CA ASN A 44 4.74 -3.14 2.67
C ASN A 44 4.57 -2.78 4.15
N GLN A 45 5.30 -1.77 4.63
CA GLN A 45 5.18 -1.26 6.00
C GLN A 45 3.77 -0.69 6.28
N ALA A 46 3.24 0.11 5.35
CA ALA A 46 1.89 0.64 5.46
C ALA A 46 0.84 -0.49 5.55
N MET A 47 0.96 -1.51 4.69
CA MET A 47 0.05 -2.67 4.69
C MET A 47 0.16 -3.50 5.98
N ALA A 48 1.37 -3.63 6.56
CA ALA A 48 1.56 -4.33 7.83
C ALA A 48 0.83 -3.62 8.98
N VAL A 49 0.94 -2.28 9.06
CA VAL A 49 0.22 -1.47 10.05
C VAL A 49 -1.29 -1.58 9.88
N LEU A 50 -1.79 -1.59 8.64
CA LEU A 50 -3.22 -1.74 8.36
C LEU A 50 -3.73 -3.16 8.61
N LYS A 51 -2.87 -4.17 8.66
CA LYS A 51 -3.27 -5.54 9.05
C LYS A 51 -3.36 -5.73 10.57
N THR A 52 -2.62 -4.95 11.35
CA THR A 52 -2.55 -5.10 12.82
C THR A 52 -3.39 -4.08 13.58
N GLY A 53 -3.75 -2.95 12.95
CA GLY A 53 -4.46 -1.83 13.58
C GLY A 53 -5.96 -1.74 13.28
N PHE A 54 -6.53 -2.77 12.65
CA PHE A 54 -7.97 -3.01 12.52
C PHE A 54 -8.31 -4.34 13.18
#